data_AF-A0A662G3B6-F1
#
_entry.id   AF-A0A662G3B6-F1
#
_cell.length_a   1.000
_cell.length_b   1.000
_cell.length_c   1.000
_cell.angle_alpha   90.00
_cell.angle_beta   90.00
_cell.angle_gamma   90.00
#
_symmetry.space_group_name_H-M   'P 1'
#
loop_
_entity.id
_entity.type
_entity.pdbx_description
1 polymer ?
#
loop_
_entity_poly.entity_id
_entity_poly.type
_entity_poly.pdbx_seq_one_letter_code
_entity_poly.pdbx_strand_id
1 'polypeptide(L)'
;MDSRPIEVILLNVHTVKLEDLTRISTGKVTIEFRTPTSFRVRAIPTPKFKPSRPRVQILPDPRNILHNLRNLWNSFLEPKLGEEYLEWLTSMGVVASGIRGKTVRLWEYEGGKRKKFDIGFVGTLRLNFAEDVYDEKMVAWTFCLLNLARYSNVGRNRTAGFGVVSIKRGLRELV
;
A
#
# COMPACT_ATOMS: atom_id res chain seq x y z
N MET A 1 29.33 22.16 -12.34
CA MET A 1 28.81 20.77 -12.33
C MET A 1 28.80 20.31 -13.77
N ASP A 2 29.68 19.39 -14.12
CA ASP A 2 29.64 18.70 -15.42
C ASP A 2 28.38 17.83 -15.46
N SER A 3 27.30 18.35 -16.04
CA SER A 3 26.12 17.53 -16.31
C SER A 3 26.36 16.78 -17.62
N ARG A 4 27.00 15.61 -17.54
CA ARG A 4 26.96 14.65 -18.65
C ARG A 4 25.50 14.26 -18.91
N PRO A 5 25.07 14.17 -20.18
CA PRO A 5 23.71 13.76 -20.49
C PRO A 5 23.45 12.35 -19.94
N ILE A 6 22.31 12.17 -19.29
CA ILE A 6 21.82 10.85 -18.89
C ILE A 6 21.09 10.29 -20.10
N GLU A 7 21.61 9.19 -20.64
CA GLU A 7 20.94 8.45 -21.71
C GLU A 7 20.13 7.30 -21.12
N VAL A 8 18.84 7.22 -21.47
CA VAL A 8 17.97 6.10 -21.07
C VAL A 8 18.06 5.03 -22.15
N ILE A 9 18.82 3.97 -21.85
CA ILE A 9 19.20 2.93 -22.83
C ILE A 9 18.12 1.85 -22.95
N LEU A 10 17.28 1.67 -21.92
CA LEU A 10 16.25 0.63 -21.88
C LEU A 10 14.97 1.16 -21.24
N LEU A 11 13.86 1.03 -21.99
CA LEU A 11 12.52 1.32 -21.52
C LEU A 11 11.63 0.11 -21.82
N ASN A 12 11.15 -0.55 -20.77
CA ASN A 12 10.20 -1.64 -20.90
C ASN A 12 8.78 -1.11 -20.67
N VAL A 13 7.91 -1.30 -21.65
CA VAL A 13 6.50 -0.92 -21.56
C VAL A 13 5.67 -2.18 -21.39
N HIS A 14 4.86 -2.21 -20.33
CA HIS A 14 3.92 -3.29 -20.05
C HIS A 14 2.51 -2.76 -20.09
N THR A 15 1.66 -3.34 -20.95
CA THR A 15 0.22 -3.06 -20.96
C THR A 15 -0.47 -4.07 -20.06
N VAL A 16 -1.22 -3.58 -19.08
CA VAL A 16 -1.96 -4.41 -18.11
C VAL A 16 -3.45 -4.14 -18.30
N LYS A 17 -4.24 -5.19 -18.50
CA LYS A 17 -5.70 -5.06 -18.62
C LYS A 17 -6.33 -5.11 -17.24
N LEU A 18 -7.53 -4.54 -17.11
CA LEU A 18 -8.31 -4.60 -15.87
C LEU A 18 -8.54 -6.05 -15.40
N GLU A 19 -8.76 -6.96 -16.35
CA GLU A 19 -8.91 -8.41 -16.13
C GLU A 19 -7.69 -9.05 -15.45
N ASP A 20 -6.49 -8.51 -15.67
CA ASP A 20 -5.28 -9.01 -15.01
C ASP A 20 -5.24 -8.60 -13.53
N LEU A 21 -5.89 -7.50 -13.18
CA LEU A 21 -6.01 -7.04 -11.79
C LEU A 21 -7.05 -7.85 -11.02
N THR A 22 -8.10 -8.33 -11.69
CA THR A 22 -9.21 -9.07 -11.07
C THR A 22 -8.93 -10.56 -10.89
N ARG A 23 -7.74 -11.06 -11.27
CA ARG A 23 -7.34 -12.44 -10.99
C ARG A 23 -7.21 -12.68 -9.48
N ILE A 24 -8.24 -13.31 -8.93
CA ILE A 24 -8.32 -13.76 -7.55
C ILE A 24 -7.34 -14.93 -7.38
N SER A 25 -6.62 -14.91 -6.27
CA SER A 25 -5.78 -16.02 -5.81
C SER A 25 -6.18 -16.28 -4.38
N THR A 26 -6.17 -17.53 -3.94
CA THR A 26 -6.28 -17.86 -2.52
C THR A 26 -4.88 -18.07 -1.93
N GLY A 27 -4.76 -18.02 -0.60
CA GLY A 27 -3.52 -18.35 0.11
C GLY A 27 -2.85 -17.19 0.84
N LYS A 28 -1.66 -17.47 1.39
CA LYS A 28 -0.92 -16.52 2.23
C LYS A 28 -0.39 -15.37 1.39
N VAL A 29 -0.57 -14.15 1.86
CA VAL A 29 -0.08 -12.95 1.17
C VAL A 29 0.98 -12.25 2.01
N THR A 30 2.09 -11.89 1.36
CA THR A 30 3.14 -11.05 1.95
C THR A 30 3.34 -9.82 1.08
N ILE A 31 3.27 -8.65 1.70
CA ILE A 31 3.66 -7.37 1.11
C ILE A 31 5.10 -7.09 1.50
N GLU A 32 5.98 -6.92 0.51
CA GLU A 32 7.36 -6.49 0.69
C GLU A 32 7.48 -5.01 0.32
N PHE A 33 7.72 -4.15 1.31
CA PHE A 33 7.98 -2.72 1.15
C PHE A 33 9.46 -2.52 0.83
N ARG A 34 9.74 -2.20 -0.44
CA ARG A 34 11.10 -2.04 -0.98
C ARG A 34 11.68 -0.65 -0.75
N THR A 35 10.82 0.35 -0.57
CA THR A 35 11.20 1.73 -0.29
C THR A 35 10.43 2.24 0.92
N PRO A 36 10.89 3.30 1.59
CA PRO A 36 10.21 3.82 2.78
C PRO A 36 8.74 4.11 2.49
N THR A 37 7.87 3.48 3.26
CA THR A 37 6.42 3.57 3.07
C THR A 37 5.75 4.17 4.29
N SER A 38 4.90 5.17 4.08
CA SER A 38 4.06 5.73 5.14
C SER A 38 2.73 6.22 4.57
N PHE A 39 1.76 6.38 5.46
CA PHE A 39 0.38 6.71 5.12
C PHE A 39 -0.05 8.00 5.81
N ARG A 40 -0.90 8.79 5.13
CA ARG A 40 -1.58 9.92 5.77
C ARG A 40 -2.89 9.40 6.34
N VAL A 41 -3.01 9.41 7.66
CA VAL A 41 -4.20 8.97 8.37
C VAL A 41 -4.88 10.17 9.01
N ARG A 42 -6.18 10.33 8.78
CA ARG A 42 -6.97 11.35 9.49
C ARG A 42 -7.31 10.78 10.86
N ALA A 43 -6.96 11.52 11.91
CA ALA A 43 -7.38 11.15 13.25
C ALA A 43 -8.89 11.38 13.38
N ILE A 44 -9.57 10.45 14.06
CA ILE A 44 -11.00 10.54 14.34
C ILE A 44 -11.21 11.68 15.35
N PRO A 45 -11.99 12.73 15.02
CA PRO A 45 -12.29 13.79 15.97
C PRO A 45 -13.07 13.25 17.16
N THR A 46 -12.77 13.76 18.35
CA THR A 46 -13.58 13.55 19.56
C THR A 46 -14.19 14.88 19.99
N PRO A 47 -15.19 14.90 20.89
CA PRO A 47 -15.73 16.17 21.42
C PRO A 47 -14.64 17.10 21.98
N LYS A 48 -13.59 16.51 22.58
CA LYS A 48 -12.47 17.24 23.20
C LYS A 48 -11.33 17.58 22.23
N PHE A 49 -11.06 16.74 21.23
CA PHE A 49 -9.92 16.91 20.33
C PHE A 49 -10.36 16.95 18.87
N LYS A 50 -10.09 18.08 18.20
CA LYS A 50 -10.43 18.32 16.79
C LYS A 50 -9.16 18.44 15.93
N PRO A 51 -8.49 17.32 15.59
CA PRO A 51 -7.26 17.36 14.82
C PRO A 51 -7.52 17.90 13.40
N SER A 52 -6.85 18.99 13.03
CA SER A 52 -7.04 19.66 11.74
C SER A 52 -6.15 19.13 10.61
N ARG A 53 -5.13 18.32 10.94
CA ARG A 53 -4.13 17.83 9.99
C ARG A 53 -4.02 16.31 10.03
N PRO A 54 -3.80 15.63 8.89
CA PRO A 54 -3.50 14.20 8.89
C PRO A 54 -2.18 13.93 9.62
N ARG A 55 -2.06 12.73 10.19
CA ARG A 55 -0.84 12.22 10.81
C ARG A 55 -0.14 11.25 9.87
N VAL A 56 1.18 11.21 9.94
CA VAL A 56 1.97 10.22 9.20
C VAL A 56 2.03 8.95 10.03
N GLN A 57 1.46 7.87 9.50
CA GLN A 57 1.54 6.54 10.09
C GLN A 57 2.57 5.71 9.34
N ILE A 58 3.52 5.14 10.09
CA ILE A 58 4.68 4.43 9.53
C ILE A 58 4.48 2.92 9.61
N LEU A 59 3.87 2.42 10.69
CA LEU A 59 3.64 1.00 10.86
C LEU A 59 2.70 0.49 9.74
N PRO A 60 3.03 -0.62 9.06
CA PRO A 60 2.27 -1.10 7.91
C PRO A 60 0.99 -1.81 8.37
N ASP A 61 0.00 -1.03 8.79
CA ASP A 61 -1.33 -1.53 9.15
C ASP A 61 -2.11 -1.89 7.87
N PRO A 62 -2.64 -3.13 7.74
CA PRO A 62 -3.45 -3.56 6.60
C PRO A 62 -4.56 -2.58 6.23
N ARG A 63 -5.23 -1.98 7.21
CA ARG A 63 -6.35 -1.05 6.99
C ARG A 63 -5.89 0.21 6.25
N ASN A 64 -4.74 0.77 6.63
CA ASN A 64 -4.19 1.97 5.98
C ASN A 64 -3.75 1.68 4.55
N ILE A 65 -3.16 0.50 4.32
CA ILE A 65 -2.71 0.05 3.01
C ILE A 65 -3.92 -0.16 2.08
N LEU A 66 -4.91 -0.92 2.54
CA LEU A 66 -6.07 -1.29 1.73
C LEU A 66 -7.03 -0.13 1.53
N HIS A 67 -7.21 0.76 2.52
CA HIS A 67 -7.94 2.02 2.33
C HIS A 67 -7.24 2.92 1.30
N ASN A 68 -5.91 3.02 1.35
CA ASN A 68 -5.14 3.79 0.35
C ASN A 68 -5.33 3.23 -1.06
N LEU A 69 -5.28 1.91 -1.23
CA LEU A 69 -5.49 1.25 -2.52
C LEU A 69 -6.92 1.36 -3.00
N ARG A 70 -7.92 1.24 -2.11
CA ARG A 70 -9.33 1.44 -2.44
C ARG A 70 -9.59 2.84 -2.98
N ASN A 71 -9.03 3.86 -2.34
CA ASN A 71 -9.15 5.23 -2.83
C ASN A 71 -8.49 5.40 -4.20
N LEU A 72 -7.37 4.73 -4.44
CA LEU A 72 -6.73 4.73 -5.73
C LEU A 72 -7.58 4.04 -6.80
N TRP A 73 -8.08 2.85 -6.51
CA TRP A 73 -8.99 2.11 -7.38
C TRP A 73 -10.17 2.98 -7.78
N ASN A 74 -10.90 3.52 -6.80
CA ASN A 74 -12.08 4.35 -7.04
C ASN A 74 -11.79 5.67 -7.76
N SER A 75 -10.53 6.11 -7.83
CA SER A 75 -10.15 7.31 -8.59
C SER A 75 -9.99 7.05 -10.08
N PHE A 76 -9.72 5.80 -10.48
CA PHE A 76 -9.28 5.47 -11.84
C PHE A 76 -9.99 4.28 -12.48
N LEU A 77 -10.68 3.45 -11.70
CA LEU A 77 -11.22 2.16 -12.13
C LEU A 77 -12.67 1.99 -11.68
N GLU A 78 -13.38 1.13 -12.43
CA GLU A 78 -14.74 0.71 -12.16
C GLU A 78 -14.81 -0.83 -12.05
N PRO A 79 -15.81 -1.40 -11.36
CA PRO A 79 -16.76 -0.68 -10.51
C PRO A 79 -16.08 -0.12 -9.26
N LYS A 80 -16.62 0.98 -8.73
CA LYS A 80 -16.18 1.52 -7.43
C LYS A 80 -16.46 0.54 -6.30
N LEU A 81 -15.49 0.44 -5.40
CA LEU A 81 -15.60 -0.32 -4.15
C LEU A 81 -16.22 0.55 -3.06
N GLY A 82 -17.38 0.16 -2.54
CA GLY A 82 -18.16 0.97 -1.61
C GLY A 82 -17.60 1.02 -0.19
N GLU A 83 -18.41 1.51 0.74
CA GLU A 83 -18.03 1.65 2.16
C GLU A 83 -18.09 0.31 2.92
N GLU A 84 -18.85 -0.66 2.42
CA GLU A 84 -18.96 -2.01 2.99
C GLU A 84 -17.60 -2.71 3.14
N TYR A 85 -16.67 -2.43 2.22
CA TYR A 85 -15.31 -2.93 2.30
C TYR A 85 -14.53 -2.28 3.45
N LEU A 86 -14.75 -0.99 3.71
CA LEU A 86 -14.10 -0.27 4.80
C LEU A 86 -14.67 -0.68 6.16
N GLU A 87 -15.97 -0.95 6.22
CA GLU A 87 -16.62 -1.54 7.40
C GLU A 87 -16.02 -2.91 7.71
N TRP A 88 -15.90 -3.79 6.71
CA TRP A 88 -15.25 -5.10 6.85
C TRP A 88 -13.77 -5.02 7.24
N LEU A 89 -13.02 -4.05 6.70
CA LEU A 89 -11.64 -3.80 7.16
C LEU A 89 -11.59 -3.31 8.60
N THR A 90 -12.59 -2.52 9.02
CA THR A 90 -12.70 -2.00 10.39
C THR A 90 -13.04 -3.10 11.38
N SER A 91 -13.84 -4.10 10.97
CA SER A 91 -14.11 -5.33 11.74
C SER A 91 -12.93 -6.31 11.75
N MET A 92 -11.74 -5.89 11.31
CA MET A 92 -10.51 -6.70 11.30
C MET A 92 -10.55 -7.88 10.33
N GLY A 93 -11.32 -7.80 9.24
CA GLY A 93 -11.36 -8.84 8.20
C GLY A 93 -10.00 -9.19 7.58
N VAL A 94 -9.06 -8.23 7.59
CA VAL A 94 -7.65 -8.45 7.25
C VAL A 94 -6.76 -8.04 8.41
N VAL A 95 -5.91 -8.96 8.87
CA VAL A 95 -4.98 -8.75 9.98
C VAL A 95 -3.52 -8.94 9.59
N ALA A 96 -2.63 -8.27 10.31
CA ALA A 96 -1.21 -8.52 10.23
C ALA A 96 -0.85 -9.82 10.98
N SER A 97 -0.41 -10.85 10.28
CA SER A 97 0.02 -12.13 10.87
C SER A 97 1.53 -12.22 11.09
N GLY A 98 2.28 -11.22 10.64
CA GLY A 98 3.71 -11.11 10.91
C GLY A 98 4.31 -9.87 10.27
N ILE A 99 5.22 -9.21 10.98
CA ILE A 99 5.91 -8.01 10.51
C ILE A 99 7.41 -8.20 10.76
N ARG A 100 8.22 -7.88 9.76
CA ARG A 100 9.69 -7.83 9.89
C ARG A 100 10.21 -6.67 9.10
N GLY A 101 10.97 -5.78 9.72
CA GLY A 101 11.52 -4.64 9.02
C GLY A 101 12.02 -3.56 9.95
N LYS A 102 12.25 -2.38 9.39
CA LYS A 102 12.70 -1.20 10.12
C LYS A 102 12.08 0.04 9.53
N THR A 103 12.10 1.11 10.32
CA THR A 103 11.81 2.44 9.83
C THR A 103 13.09 3.05 9.25
N VAL A 104 12.98 3.65 8.07
CA VAL A 104 14.08 4.32 7.37
C VAL A 104 13.74 5.80 7.22
N ARG A 105 14.71 6.66 7.52
CA ARG A 105 14.63 8.11 7.34
C ARG A 105 15.47 8.51 6.13
N LEU A 106 14.85 9.20 5.17
CA LEU A 106 15.52 9.76 4.00
C LEU A 106 15.58 11.28 4.13
N TRP A 107 16.78 11.83 3.97
CA TRP A 107 17.03 13.27 4.11
C TRP A 107 17.05 13.94 2.74
N GLU A 108 16.33 15.05 2.63
CA GLU A 108 16.47 15.99 1.55
C GLU A 108 17.60 16.98 1.89
N TYR A 109 18.53 17.13 0.95
CA TYR A 109 19.66 18.05 1.06
C TYR A 109 19.46 19.24 0.14
N GLU A 110 19.74 20.43 0.65
CA GLU A 110 19.74 21.68 -0.11
C GLU A 110 21.03 22.42 0.23
N GLY A 111 21.84 22.75 -0.79
CA GLY A 111 23.16 23.35 -0.58
C GLY A 111 24.09 22.50 0.32
N GLY A 112 23.99 21.17 0.23
CA GLY A 112 24.80 20.25 1.04
C GLY A 112 24.37 20.09 2.50
N LYS A 113 23.29 20.77 2.94
CA LYS A 113 22.77 20.69 4.31
C LYS A 113 21.44 19.94 4.38
N ARG A 114 21.23 19.16 5.45
CA ARG A 114 19.95 18.47 5.72
C ARG A 114 18.87 19.50 6.02
N LYS A 115 17.79 19.52 5.24
CA LYS A 115 16.68 20.47 5.42
C LYS A 115 15.43 19.80 5.95
N LYS A 116 15.04 18.70 5.32
CA LYS A 116 13.82 17.95 5.65
C LYS A 116 14.13 16.46 5.60
N PHE A 117 13.28 15.68 6.24
CA PHE A 117 13.30 14.24 6.05
C PHE A 117 11.91 13.70 5.84
N ASP A 118 11.86 12.63 5.06
CA ASP A 118 10.76 11.70 5.05
C ASP A 118 11.13 10.43 5.80
N ILE A 119 10.11 9.77 6.33
CA ILE A 119 10.26 8.56 7.13
C ILE A 119 9.20 7.55 6.73
N GLY A 120 9.58 6.27 6.69
CA GLY A 120 8.68 5.19 6.31
C GLY A 120 9.21 3.81 6.67
N PHE A 121 8.34 2.82 6.65
CA PHE A 121 8.68 1.43 6.90
C PHE A 121 9.28 0.77 5.65
N VAL A 122 10.29 -0.07 5.86
CA VAL A 122 10.90 -0.96 4.86
C VAL A 122 10.98 -2.35 5.47
N GLY A 123 10.49 -3.36 4.74
CA GLY A 123 10.43 -4.73 5.24
C GLY A 123 9.24 -5.51 4.69
N THR A 124 8.76 -6.48 5.44
CA THR A 124 7.68 -7.38 5.05
C THR A 124 6.52 -7.35 6.03
N LEU A 125 5.30 -7.39 5.51
CA LEU A 125 4.05 -7.61 6.22
C LEU A 125 3.38 -8.86 5.66
N ARG A 126 3.07 -9.83 6.54
CA ARG A 126 2.23 -10.98 6.21
C ARG A 126 0.79 -10.65 6.59
N LEU A 127 -0.13 -10.97 5.69
CA LEU A 127 -1.57 -10.81 5.91
C LEU A 127 -2.20 -12.16 6.25
N ASN A 128 -3.27 -12.10 7.03
CA ASN A 128 -4.22 -13.20 7.21
C ASN A 128 -5.65 -12.65 7.17
N PHE A 129 -6.61 -13.51 6.84
CA PHE A 129 -8.03 -13.19 6.89
C PHE A 129 -8.63 -13.79 8.16
N ALA A 130 -9.41 -13.01 8.88
CA ALA A 130 -10.07 -13.47 10.11
C ALA A 130 -11.27 -14.36 9.76
N GLU A 131 -11.41 -15.50 10.43
CA GLU A 131 -12.40 -16.54 10.08
C GLU A 131 -13.83 -16.15 10.48
N ASP A 132 -13.99 -15.48 11.63
CA ASP A 132 -15.26 -15.07 12.22
C ASP A 132 -15.98 -13.96 11.44
N VAL A 133 -15.21 -13.14 10.72
CA VAL A 133 -15.72 -12.07 9.85
C VAL A 133 -15.36 -12.31 8.38
N TYR A 134 -15.08 -13.56 8.00
CA TYR A 134 -14.68 -13.89 6.64
C TYR A 134 -15.79 -13.56 5.64
N ASP A 135 -15.46 -12.79 4.59
CA ASP A 135 -16.35 -12.49 3.48
C ASP A 135 -15.60 -12.70 2.17
N GLU A 136 -16.05 -13.66 1.36
CA GLU A 136 -15.37 -14.05 0.11
C GLU A 136 -15.29 -12.89 -0.89
N LYS A 137 -16.32 -12.06 -0.98
CA LYS A 137 -16.34 -10.89 -1.87
C LYS A 137 -15.31 -9.86 -1.42
N MET A 138 -15.19 -9.60 -0.12
CA MET A 138 -14.20 -8.66 0.40
C MET A 138 -12.77 -9.19 0.28
N VAL A 139 -12.58 -10.49 0.44
CA VAL A 139 -11.30 -11.17 0.18
C VAL A 139 -10.91 -11.02 -1.29
N ALA A 140 -11.83 -11.27 -2.22
CA ALA A 140 -11.61 -11.07 -3.65
C ALA A 140 -11.18 -9.62 -3.97
N TRP A 141 -11.90 -8.63 -3.42
CA TRP A 141 -11.51 -7.22 -3.55
C TRP A 141 -10.13 -6.92 -2.97
N THR A 142 -9.79 -7.51 -1.83
CA THR A 142 -8.44 -7.38 -1.26
C THR A 142 -7.38 -7.84 -2.26
N PHE A 143 -7.60 -8.96 -2.95
CA PHE A 143 -6.67 -9.44 -3.98
C PHE A 143 -6.59 -8.51 -5.20
N CYS A 144 -7.70 -7.93 -5.65
CA CYS A 144 -7.73 -6.92 -6.70
C CYS A 144 -6.90 -5.69 -6.33
N LEU A 145 -7.09 -5.16 -5.12
CA LEU A 145 -6.35 -4.01 -4.61
C LEU A 145 -4.86 -4.31 -4.47
N LEU A 146 -4.49 -5.51 -4.01
CA LEU A 146 -3.09 -5.92 -3.93
C LEU A 146 -2.46 -6.12 -5.31
N ASN A 147 -3.23 -6.56 -6.32
CA ASN A 147 -2.74 -6.56 -7.70
C ASN A 147 -2.48 -5.14 -8.21
N LEU A 148 -3.39 -4.20 -7.94
CA LEU A 148 -3.17 -2.79 -8.27
C LEU A 148 -1.88 -2.26 -7.62
N ALA A 149 -1.61 -2.63 -6.37
CA ALA A 149 -0.43 -2.21 -5.63
C ALA A 149 0.91 -2.55 -6.32
N ARG A 150 0.95 -3.62 -7.15
CA ARG A 150 2.14 -4.02 -7.92
C ARG A 150 2.58 -2.95 -8.92
N TYR A 151 1.63 -2.15 -9.41
CA TYR A 151 1.85 -1.13 -10.43
C TYR A 151 1.77 0.27 -9.84
N SER A 152 0.82 0.48 -8.92
CA SER A 152 0.56 1.79 -8.38
C SER A 152 1.47 2.19 -7.23
N ASN A 153 2.14 1.22 -6.60
CA ASN A 153 2.74 1.34 -5.28
C ASN A 153 1.68 1.68 -4.20
N VAL A 154 2.09 1.91 -2.96
CA VAL A 154 1.18 2.25 -1.84
C VAL A 154 1.66 3.46 -1.05
N GLY A 155 0.78 4.05 -0.24
CA GLY A 155 1.13 5.13 0.67
C GLY A 155 1.31 6.48 -0.03
N ARG A 156 2.04 7.39 0.62
CA ARG A 156 2.29 8.77 0.14
C ARG A 156 3.58 8.87 -0.69
N ASN A 157 3.70 9.96 -1.44
CA ASN A 157 4.92 10.34 -2.20
C ASN A 157 5.38 9.29 -3.24
N ARG A 158 4.44 8.54 -3.82
CA ARG A 158 4.73 7.47 -4.80
C ARG A 158 5.45 7.98 -6.06
N THR A 159 5.14 9.20 -6.49
CA THR A 159 5.80 9.87 -7.64
C THR A 159 7.26 10.24 -7.38
N ALA A 160 7.68 10.31 -6.11
CA ALA A 160 9.07 10.53 -5.70
C ALA A 160 9.79 9.21 -5.37
N GLY A 161 9.23 8.06 -5.75
CA GLY A 161 9.84 6.74 -5.55
C GLY A 161 9.61 6.12 -4.16
N PHE A 162 8.73 6.68 -3.33
CA PHE A 162 8.33 6.07 -2.05
C PHE A 162 7.24 5.01 -2.25
N GLY A 163 7.04 4.16 -1.24
CA GLY A 163 5.88 3.27 -1.24
C GLY A 163 5.95 2.07 -2.19
N VAL A 164 7.08 1.86 -2.86
CA VAL A 164 7.30 0.75 -3.78
C VAL A 164 7.17 -0.57 -3.04
N VAL A 165 6.30 -1.44 -3.55
CA VAL A 165 5.99 -2.74 -2.97
C VAL A 165 6.14 -3.88 -3.96
N SER A 166 6.28 -5.09 -3.43
CA SER A 166 6.10 -6.33 -4.17
C SER A 166 5.18 -7.26 -3.40
N ILE A 167 4.28 -7.92 -4.13
CA ILE A 167 3.30 -8.83 -3.54
C ILE A 167 3.73 -10.26 -3.81
N LYS A 168 4.10 -10.96 -2.74
CA LYS A 168 4.44 -12.39 -2.75
C LYS A 168 3.20 -13.18 -2.32
N ARG A 169 2.80 -14.16 -3.13
CA ARG A 169 1.68 -15.06 -2.86
C ARG A 169 2.23 -16.45 -2.61
N GLY A 170 1.79 -17.11 -1.54
CA GLY A 170 1.95 -18.56 -1.41
C GLY A 170 0.89 -19.21 -2.29
N LEU A 171 1.30 -19.86 -3.38
CA LEU A 171 0.41 -20.66 -4.20
C LEU A 171 -0.21 -21.75 -3.31
N ARG A 172 -1.53 -21.76 -3.17
CA ARG A 172 -2.28 -23.01 -3.06
C ARG A 172 -2.94 -23.19 -4.41
N GLU A 173 -2.47 -24.18 -5.17
CA GLU A 173 -3.25 -24.70 -6.28
C GLU A 173 -4.56 -25.24 -5.69
N LEU A 174 -5.69 -24.88 -6.31
CA LEU A 174 -6.97 -25.49 -5.97
C LEU A 174 -6.92 -26.94 -6.43
N VAL A 175 -7.16 -27.87 -5.50
CA VAL A 175 -7.54 -29.25 -5.81
C VAL A 175 -9.03 -29.27 -6.10
#